data_AF-A0A0X1KI37-F1
#
_entry.id   AF-A0A0X1KI37-F1
#
_cell.length_a   1.000
_cell.length_b   1.000
_cell.length_c   1.000
_cell.angle_alpha   90.00
_cell.angle_beta   90.00
_cell.angle_gamma   90.00
#
_symmetry.space_group_name_H-M   'P 1'
#
loop_
_entity.id
_entity.type
_entity.pdbx_description
1 polymer ?
#
loop_
_entity_poly.entity_id
_entity_poly.type
_entity_poly.pdbx_seq_one_letter_code
_entity_poly.pdbx_strand_id
1 'polypeptide(L)'
;MATFKVVISNPKNGIAKQIEISGDAAEKLIGKRIGDEIPVKELGINLSEIFGEEIPEDAKLKIRGGTDKDGFPMRPDVHGPRRVKILLSTGPGFRPKERGERRKKTVRGNTISPEIVQINAVLVF
;
A
#
# COMPACT_ATOMS: atom_id res chain seq x y z
N MET A 1 -0.38 -18.26 6.56
CA MET A 1 -1.35 -17.36 5.91
C MET A 1 -0.83 -15.94 6.02
N ALA A 2 -0.81 -15.19 4.93
CA ALA A 2 -0.39 -13.78 4.97
C ALA A 2 -1.53 -12.96 5.58
N THR A 3 -1.22 -12.21 6.64
CA THR A 3 -2.12 -11.22 7.24
C THR A 3 -1.63 -9.84 6.84
N PHE A 4 -2.49 -9.07 6.18
CA PHE A 4 -2.18 -7.71 5.76
C PHE A 4 -2.95 -6.70 6.59
N LYS A 5 -2.24 -5.68 7.08
CA LYS A 5 -2.82 -4.47 7.66
C LYS A 5 -3.06 -3.48 6.53
N VAL A 6 -4.32 -3.24 6.18
CA VAL A 6 -4.66 -2.27 5.13
C VAL A 6 -5.13 -0.98 5.77
N VAL A 7 -4.38 0.09 5.52
CA VAL A 7 -4.77 1.44 5.92
C VAL A 7 -5.51 2.08 4.75
N ILE A 8 -6.80 2.33 4.94
CA ILE A 8 -7.67 2.96 3.96
C ILE A 8 -7.83 4.42 4.34
N SER A 9 -7.57 5.33 3.40
CA SER A 9 -7.77 6.77 3.59
C SER A 9 -8.93 7.27 2.73
N ASN A 10 -9.86 8.01 3.33
CA ASN A 10 -10.90 8.74 2.62
C ASN A 10 -10.44 10.19 2.36
N PRO A 11 -10.18 10.59 1.10
CA PRO A 11 -9.69 11.94 0.81
C PRO A 11 -10.74 13.04 1.05
N LYS A 12 -12.04 12.72 1.05
CA LYS A 12 -13.11 13.72 1.29
C LYS A 12 -13.16 14.17 2.74
N ASN A 13 -13.05 13.21 3.66
CA ASN A 13 -13.18 13.46 5.10
C ASN A 13 -11.83 13.56 5.82
N GLY A 14 -10.72 13.21 5.15
CA GLY A 14 -9.38 13.22 5.72
C GLY A 14 -9.14 12.13 6.78
N ILE A 15 -10.06 11.17 6.90
CA ILE A 15 -10.01 10.09 7.89
C ILE A 15 -9.31 8.88 7.29
N ALA A 16 -8.40 8.28 8.07
CA ALA A 16 -7.79 6.99 7.76
C ALA A 16 -8.17 5.95 8.81
N LYS A 17 -8.56 4.76 8.37
CA LYS A 17 -8.87 3.62 9.25
C LYS A 17 -8.04 2.40 8.83
N GLN A 18 -7.62 1.61 9.81
CA GLN A 18 -6.86 0.40 9.59
C GLN A 18 -7.77 -0.82 9.72
N ILE A 19 -7.60 -1.77 8.80
CA ILE A 19 -8.34 -3.04 8.77
C ILE A 19 -7.33 -4.17 8.65
N GLU A 20 -7.61 -5.28 9.32
CA GLU A 20 -6.83 -6.51 9.15
C GLU A 20 -7.54 -7.42 8.15
N ILE A 21 -6.85 -7.75 7.06
CA ILE A 21 -7.34 -8.66 6.03
C ILE A 21 -6.54 -9.96 6.14
N SER A 22 -7.25 -11.08 6.21
CA SER A 22 -6.67 -12.43 6.26
C SER A 22 -7.35 -13.33 5.21
N GLY A 23 -6.70 -14.44 4.84
CA GLY A 23 -7.28 -15.48 3.98
C GLY A 23 -7.36 -15.10 2.50
N ASP A 24 -8.41 -15.53 1.81
CA ASP A 24 -8.57 -15.42 0.35
C ASP A 24 -8.53 -13.96 -0.17
N ALA A 25 -9.01 -13.01 0.63
CA ALA A 25 -8.95 -11.59 0.28
C ALA A 25 -7.50 -11.05 0.26
N ALA A 26 -6.62 -11.60 1.11
CA ALA A 26 -5.20 -11.28 1.11
C ALA A 26 -4.51 -11.83 -0.15
N GLU A 27 -4.91 -13.01 -0.61
CA GLU A 27 -4.32 -13.63 -1.81
C GLU A 27 -4.62 -12.85 -3.08
N LYS A 28 -5.82 -12.25 -3.18
CA LYS A 28 -6.19 -11.37 -4.30
C LYS A 28 -5.35 -10.09 -4.39
N LEU A 29 -4.80 -9.63 -3.26
CA LEU A 29 -3.92 -8.45 -3.21
C LEU A 29 -2.50 -8.76 -3.68
N ILE A 30 -2.07 -10.03 -3.61
CA ILE A 30 -0.73 -10.45 -4.03
C ILE A 30 -0.63 -10.34 -5.56
N GLY A 31 0.47 -9.77 -6.04
CA GLY A 31 0.71 -9.56 -7.47
C GLY A 31 0.17 -8.24 -8.04
N LYS A 32 -0.68 -7.52 -7.30
CA LYS A 32 -1.10 -6.15 -7.67
C LYS A 32 0.05 -5.16 -7.49
N ARG A 33 0.02 -4.07 -8.26
CA ARG A 33 1.05 -3.02 -8.22
C ARG A 33 0.56 -1.77 -7.50
N ILE A 34 1.50 -0.97 -7.02
CA ILE A 34 1.22 0.40 -6.57
C ILE A 34 0.65 1.19 -7.75
N GLY A 35 -0.48 1.84 -7.52
CA GLY A 35 -1.22 2.62 -8.51
C GLY A 35 -2.41 1.86 -9.10
N ASP A 36 -2.50 0.54 -8.93
CA ASP A 36 -3.64 -0.24 -9.38
C ASP A 36 -4.88 0.08 -8.54
N GLU A 37 -6.03 0.10 -9.21
CA GLU A 37 -7.35 0.26 -8.61
C GLU A 37 -8.00 -1.12 -8.42
N ILE A 38 -8.52 -1.36 -7.23
CA ILE A 38 -9.18 -2.61 -6.85
C ILE A 38 -10.62 -2.26 -6.45
N PRO A 39 -11.64 -2.85 -7.09
CA PRO A 39 -13.02 -2.64 -6.69
C PRO A 39 -13.24 -3.21 -5.29
N VAL A 40 -13.91 -2.43 -4.43
CA VAL A 40 -14.16 -2.82 -3.03
C VAL A 40 -14.94 -4.14 -2.94
N LYS A 41 -15.82 -4.40 -3.90
CA LYS A 41 -16.60 -5.63 -4.04
C LYS A 41 -15.73 -6.90 -4.04
N GLU A 42 -14.52 -6.85 -4.62
CA GLU A 42 -13.64 -8.04 -4.70
C GLU A 42 -12.94 -8.39 -3.38
N LEU A 43 -12.79 -7.40 -2.50
CA LEU A 43 -12.13 -7.55 -1.20
C LEU A 43 -13.09 -8.07 -0.11
N GLY A 44 -14.40 -8.08 -0.38
CA GLY A 44 -15.41 -8.58 0.56
C GLY A 44 -15.52 -7.74 1.85
N ILE A 45 -15.08 -6.48 1.81
CA ILE A 45 -15.06 -5.58 2.95
C ILE A 45 -16.26 -4.64 2.85
N ASN A 46 -17.16 -4.69 3.84
CA ASN A 46 -18.19 -3.68 4.02
C ASN A 46 -17.54 -2.41 4.57
N LEU A 47 -17.07 -1.54 3.67
CA LEU A 47 -16.50 -0.24 4.04
C LEU A 47 -17.49 0.63 4.82
N SER A 48 -18.79 0.39 4.63
CA SER A 48 -19.92 1.06 5.29
C SER A 48 -19.92 0.86 6.81
N GLU A 49 -19.65 -0.36 7.29
CA GLU A 49 -19.57 -0.66 8.73
C GLU A 49 -18.30 -0.08 9.36
N ILE A 50 -17.23 0.02 8.59
CA ILE A 50 -15.92 0.39 9.10
C ILE A 50 -15.75 1.90 9.14
N PHE A 51 -16.22 2.63 8.13
CA PHE A 51 -16.15 4.09 8.12
C PHE A 51 -17.31 4.76 8.84
N GLY A 52 -18.45 4.08 9.00
CA GLY A 52 -19.66 4.66 9.60
C GLY A 52 -20.39 5.61 8.64
N GLU A 53 -20.07 5.54 7.35
CA GLU A 53 -20.64 6.34 6.28
C GLU A 53 -20.92 5.43 5.08
N GLU A 54 -22.01 5.70 4.35
CA GLU A 54 -22.33 5.04 3.09
C GLU A 54 -21.23 5.35 2.06
N ILE A 55 -20.20 4.51 2.03
CA ILE A 55 -19.26 4.49 0.93
C ILE A 55 -19.99 3.79 -0.23
N PRO A 56 -20.07 4.39 -1.42
CA PRO A 56 -20.73 3.79 -2.58
C PRO A 56 -20.15 2.40 -2.84
N GLU A 57 -21.01 1.44 -3.17
CA GLU A 57 -20.56 0.07 -3.49
C GLU A 57 -19.60 0.03 -4.68
N ASP A 58 -19.63 1.05 -5.55
CA ASP A 58 -18.76 1.19 -6.72
C ASP A 58 -17.42 1.89 -6.40
N ALA A 59 -17.15 2.21 -5.14
CA ALA A 59 -15.87 2.76 -4.74
C ALA A 59 -14.71 1.81 -5.08
N LYS A 60 -13.60 2.40 -5.51
CA LYS A 60 -12.36 1.70 -5.83
C LYS A 60 -11.30 2.07 -4.80
N LEU A 61 -10.47 1.09 -4.45
CA LEU A 61 -9.30 1.30 -3.63
C LEU A 61 -8.07 1.38 -4.52
N LYS A 62 -7.40 2.52 -4.51
CA LYS A 62 -6.12 2.69 -5.20
C LYS A 62 -4.99 2.39 -4.24
N ILE A 63 -4.13 1.44 -4.58
CA ILE A 63 -2.93 1.14 -3.79
C ILE A 63 -1.96 2.30 -3.93
N ARG A 64 -1.64 2.97 -2.82
CA ARG A 64 -0.69 4.09 -2.79
C ARG A 64 0.72 3.65 -2.41
N GLY A 65 0.85 2.57 -1.65
CA GLY A 65 2.14 2.04 -1.22
C GLY A 65 2.00 0.95 -0.17
N GLY A 66 3.11 0.63 0.49
CA GLY A 66 3.14 -0.37 1.54
C GLY A 66 4.51 -0.46 2.20
N THR A 67 4.56 -1.28 3.25
CA THR A 67 5.75 -1.47 4.07
C THR A 67 5.99 -2.96 4.28
N ASP A 68 7.24 -3.35 4.07
CA ASP A 68 7.75 -4.70 4.31
C ASP A 68 7.87 -5.00 5.82
N LYS A 69 8.00 -6.27 6.19
CA LYS A 69 8.22 -6.74 7.57
C LYS A 69 9.37 -6.02 8.30
N ASP A 70 10.45 -5.74 7.56
CA ASP A 70 11.64 -5.06 8.11
C ASP A 70 11.54 -3.52 8.03
N GLY A 71 10.36 -2.98 7.73
CA GLY A 71 10.13 -1.53 7.66
C GLY A 71 10.60 -0.87 6.35
N PHE A 72 10.98 -1.66 5.33
CA PHE A 72 11.35 -1.09 4.04
C PHE A 72 10.11 -0.60 3.28
N PRO A 73 10.08 0.67 2.85
CA PRO A 73 8.96 1.19 2.09
C PRO A 73 9.01 0.64 0.66
N MET A 74 7.82 0.44 0.09
CA MET A 74 7.69 0.18 -1.34
C MET A 74 7.93 1.45 -2.15
N ARG A 75 8.51 1.29 -3.33
CA ARG A 75 8.71 2.37 -4.30
C ARG A 75 8.05 2.04 -5.64
N PRO A 76 7.20 2.93 -6.19
CA PRO A 76 6.47 2.66 -7.43
C PRO A 76 7.39 2.43 -8.65
N ASP A 77 8.54 3.10 -8.68
CA ASP A 77 9.51 3.05 -9.79
C ASP A 77 10.25 1.69 -9.88
N VAL A 78 10.34 0.97 -8.76
CA VAL A 78 11.08 -0.29 -8.69
C VAL A 78 10.13 -1.43 -9.03
N HIS A 79 10.43 -2.14 -10.10
CA HIS A 79 9.59 -3.24 -10.56
C HIS A 79 9.86 -4.52 -9.77
N GLY A 80 8.80 -5.28 -9.55
CA GLY A 80 8.84 -6.62 -9.00
C GLY A 80 8.57 -6.69 -7.49
N PRO A 81 8.51 -7.91 -6.94
CA PRO A 81 8.11 -8.12 -5.54
C PRO A 81 9.29 -8.12 -4.56
N ARG A 82 10.55 -8.06 -5.02
CA ARG A 82 11.74 -8.26 -4.19
C ARG A 82 12.28 -6.96 -3.60
N ARG A 83 13.21 -7.09 -2.65
CA ARG A 83 14.03 -5.98 -2.15
C ARG A 83 15.17 -5.68 -3.11
N VAL A 84 15.44 -4.40 -3.32
CA VAL A 84 16.57 -3.93 -4.13
C VAL A 84 17.33 -2.84 -3.40
N LYS A 85 18.64 -2.76 -3.63
CA LYS A 85 19.50 -1.72 -3.07
C LYS A 85 19.88 -0.75 -4.19
N ILE A 86 19.36 0.46 -4.13
CA ILE A 86 19.53 1.48 -5.17
C ILE A 86 20.12 2.76 -4.59
N LEU A 87 20.83 3.53 -5.43
CA LEU A 87 21.37 4.82 -5.04
C LEU A 87 20.27 5.88 -5.11
N LEU A 88 19.82 6.35 -3.95
CA LEU A 88 18.76 7.35 -3.83
C LEU A 88 19.34 8.75 -3.65
N SER A 89 18.77 9.72 -4.36
CA SER A 89 18.99 11.16 -4.14
C SER A 89 17.84 11.80 -3.36
N THR A 90 16.62 11.31 -3.55
CA THR A 90 15.42 11.77 -2.85
C THR A 90 14.48 10.60 -2.60
N GLY A 91 13.39 10.83 -1.87
CA GLY A 91 12.43 9.80 -1.47
C GLY A 91 11.75 9.09 -2.66
N PRO A 92 10.84 8.14 -2.41
CA PRO A 92 10.49 7.47 -1.15
C PRO A 92 11.64 6.62 -0.56
N GLY A 93 11.71 6.47 0.76
CA GLY A 93 12.73 5.65 1.44
C GLY A 93 14.08 6.35 1.71
N PHE A 94 14.23 7.60 1.29
CA PHE A 94 15.36 8.45 1.65
C PHE A 94 14.92 9.90 1.79
N ARG A 95 15.33 10.54 2.89
CA ARG A 95 15.12 11.97 3.14
C ARG A 95 16.50 12.60 3.30
N PRO A 96 17.07 13.21 2.24
CA PRO A 96 18.39 13.84 2.31
C PRO A 96 18.36 14.97 3.33
N LYS A 97 19.43 15.12 4.11
CA LYS A 97 19.59 16.26 5.03
C LYS A 97 20.37 17.40 4.38
N GLU A 98 21.27 17.05 3.46
CA GLU A 98 22.12 17.99 2.76
C GLU A 98 21.79 18.03 1.26
N ARG A 99 22.04 19.18 0.64
CA ARG A 99 21.84 19.35 -0.80
C ARG A 99 22.84 18.49 -1.56
N GLY A 100 22.34 17.59 -2.41
CA GLY A 100 23.16 16.69 -3.23
C GLY A 100 23.55 15.38 -2.53
N GLU A 101 23.07 15.13 -1.31
CA GLU A 101 23.31 13.86 -0.62
C GLU A 101 22.70 12.70 -1.43
N ARG A 102 23.51 11.65 -1.66
CA ARG A 102 23.06 10.41 -2.29
C ARG A 102 23.47 9.24 -1.44
N ARG A 103 22.56 8.29 -1.21
CA ARG A 103 22.85 7.11 -0.39
C ARG A 103 22.28 5.84 -0.99
N LYS A 104 23.07 4.77 -1.00
CA LYS A 104 22.58 3.43 -1.33
C LYS A 104 21.66 2.95 -0.20
N LYS A 105 20.38 2.77 -0.51
CA LYS A 105 19.34 2.33 0.43
C LYS A 105 18.59 1.14 -0.15
N THR A 106 18.12 0.28 0.74
CA THR A 106 17.28 -0.86 0.38
C THR A 106 15.82 -0.41 0.39
N VAL A 107 15.10 -0.75 -0.68
CA VAL A 107 13.67 -0.48 -0.84
C VAL A 107 12.96 -1.72 -1.35
N ARG A 108 11.64 -1.79 -1.15
CA ARG A 108 10.80 -2.85 -1.71
C ARG A 108 10.27 -2.41 -3.07
N GLY A 109 10.13 -3.36 -3.99
CA GLY A 109 9.52 -3.09 -5.29
C GLY A 109 8.02 -2.78 -5.19
N ASN A 110 7.43 -2.47 -6.33
CA ASN A 110 6.07 -1.97 -6.48
C ASN A 110 5.00 -3.06 -6.47
N THR A 111 5.39 -4.34 -6.54
CA THR A 111 4.46 -5.47 -6.59
C THR A 111 4.23 -6.02 -5.20
N ILE A 112 2.97 -6.23 -4.83
CA ILE A 112 2.61 -6.76 -3.52
C ILE A 112 3.01 -8.24 -3.42
N SER A 113 3.61 -8.61 -2.30
CA SER A 113 4.08 -9.96 -2.00
C SER A 113 3.74 -10.35 -0.56
N PRO A 114 3.72 -11.64 -0.21
CA PRO A 114 3.38 -12.13 1.14
C PRO A 114 4.26 -11.57 2.26
N GLU A 115 5.45 -11.05 1.95
CA GLU A 115 6.37 -10.49 2.94
C GLU A 115 5.99 -9.07 3.39
N ILE A 116 5.05 -8.43 2.69
CA ILE A 116 4.51 -7.12 3.06
C ILE A 116 3.61 -7.29 4.29
N VAL A 117 3.70 -6.35 5.23
CA VAL A 117 2.86 -6.36 6.43
C VAL A 117 1.76 -5.32 6.33
N GLN A 118 2.08 -4.13 5.79
CA GLN A 118 1.13 -3.03 5.67
C GLN A 118 0.96 -2.61 4.22
N ILE A 119 -0.30 -2.39 3.81
CA ILE A 119 -0.66 -1.81 2.52
C ILE A 119 -1.42 -0.51 2.78
N ASN A 120 -1.04 0.55 2.06
CA ASN A 120 -1.72 1.84 2.13
C ASN A 120 -2.57 2.02 0.89
N ALA A 121 -3.86 2.26 1.07
CA ALA A 121 -4.83 2.47 0.01
C ALA A 121 -5.61 3.77 0.20
N VAL A 122 -6.06 4.36 -0.89
CA VAL A 122 -6.90 5.55 -0.91
C VAL A 122 -8.21 5.22 -1.60
N LEU A 123 -9.32 5.72 -1.05
CA LEU A 123 -10.63 5.64 -1.68
C LEU A 123 -10.72 6.56 -2.89
N VAL A 124 -11.11 5.98 -4.01
CA VAL A 124 -11.43 6.64 -5.26
C VAL A 124 -12.90 6.37 -5.54
N PHE A 125 -13.65 7.42 -5.83
CA PHE A 125 -15.08 7.37 -6.16
C PHE A 125 -15.24 7.44 -7.69
#